data_AF-A0A5S4YXY2-F1
#
_entry.id   AF-A0A5S4YXY2-F1
#
_cell.length_a   1.000
_cell.length_b   1.000
_cell.length_c   1.000
_cell.angle_alpha   90.00
_cell.angle_beta   90.00
_cell.angle_gamma   90.00
#
_symmetry.space_group_name_H-M   'P 1'
#
loop_
_entity.id
_entity.type
_entity.pdbx_description
1 polymer ?
#
loop_
_entity_poly.entity_id
_entity_poly.type
_entity_poly.pdbx_seq_one_letter_code
_entity_poly.pdbx_strand_id
1 'polypeptide(L)' 'MTAYDEQHVVTYIRLLQAEGEGADWREVARLVLHMDPEREPDRARTAYQSHLARAKWVTEQGRLLRGARSK' A
#
# COMPACT_ATOMS: atom_id res chain seq x y z
N MET A 1 -10.71 4.87 9.53
CA MET A 1 -9.64 3.93 9.87
C MET A 1 -10.29 2.74 10.52
N THR A 2 -9.95 1.55 10.07
CA THR A 2 -10.43 0.27 10.59
C THR A 2 -9.26 -0.48 11.21
N ALA A 3 -9.53 -1.55 11.98
CA ALA A 3 -8.47 -2.44 12.49
C ALA A 3 -7.62 -3.04 11.35
N TYR A 4 -8.22 -3.23 10.17
CA TYR A 4 -7.49 -3.60 8.96
C TYR A 4 -6.46 -2.53 8.56
N ASP A 5 -6.82 -1.25 8.57
CA ASP A 5 -5.88 -0.17 8.22
C ASP A 5 -4.70 -0.10 9.21
N GLU A 6 -4.94 -0.37 10.49
CA GLU A 6 -3.92 -0.38 11.55
C GLU A 6 -2.91 -1.52 11.36
N GLN A 7 -3.39 -2.70 10.96
CA GLN A 7 -2.54 -3.86 10.66
C GLN A 7 -1.70 -3.68 9.38
N HIS A 8 -2.13 -2.81 8.46
CA HIS A 8 -1.52 -2.65 7.14
C HIS A 8 -0.72 -1.33 6.99
N VAL A 9 -0.43 -0.62 8.09
CA VAL A 9 0.31 0.66 8.04
C VAL A 9 1.66 0.54 7.30
N VAL A 10 2.42 -0.52 7.56
CA VAL A 10 3.72 -0.74 6.89
C VAL A 10 3.54 -0.97 5.39
N THR A 11 2.53 -1.75 5.01
CA THR A 11 2.17 -1.99 3.61
C THR A 11 1.82 -0.67 2.92
N TYR A 12 1.04 0.21 3.55
CA TYR A 12 0.68 1.52 3.01
C TYR A 12 1.89 2.45 2.85
N ILE A 13 2.79 2.50 3.83
CA ILE A 13 4.02 3.30 3.72
C ILE A 13 4.86 2.84 2.51
N ARG A 14 5.07 1.53 2.37
CA ARG A 14 5.85 0.97 1.25
C ARG A 14 5.18 1.24 -0.11
N LEU A 15 3.85 1.16 -0.19
CA LEU A 15 3.10 1.49 -1.40
C LEU A 15 3.24 2.96 -1.80
N LEU A 16 3.11 3.87 -0.83
CA LEU A 16 3.21 5.31 -1.06
C LEU A 16 4.63 5.73 -1.45
N GLN A 17 5.64 5.14 -0.80
CA GLN A 17 7.04 5.38 -1.16
C GLN A 17 7.33 4.88 -2.58
N ALA A 18 6.94 3.63 -2.91
CA ALA A 18 7.17 3.06 -4.23
C ALA A 18 6.45 3.85 -5.33
N GLU A 19 5.24 4.36 -5.07
CA GLU A 19 4.56 5.25 -6.00
C GLU A 19 5.33 6.58 -6.18
N GLY A 20 5.82 7.19 -5.09
CA GLY A 20 6.62 8.42 -5.17
C GLY A 20 7.94 8.26 -5.90
N GLU A 21 8.52 7.05 -5.87
CA GLU A 21 9.73 6.66 -6.61
C GLU A 21 9.42 6.23 -8.06
N GLY A 22 8.14 6.12 -8.45
CA GLY A 22 7.73 5.71 -9.79
C GLY A 22 7.98 4.22 -10.09
N ALA A 23 8.00 3.36 -9.07
CA ALA A 23 8.26 1.93 -9.22
C ALA A 23 7.16 1.21 -10.06
N ASP A 24 7.54 0.12 -10.74
CA ASP A 24 6.56 -0.72 -11.45
C ASP A 24 5.64 -1.41 -10.45
N TRP A 25 4.33 -1.26 -10.65
CA TRP A 25 3.31 -1.91 -9.83
C TRP A 25 3.49 -3.43 -9.71
N ARG A 26 4.08 -4.09 -10.72
CA ARG A 26 4.37 -5.54 -10.70
C ARG A 26 5.41 -5.89 -9.64
N GLU A 27 6.48 -5.11 -9.57
CA GLU A 27 7.53 -5.29 -8.57
C GLU A 27 6.97 -5.03 -7.17
N VAL A 28 6.15 -3.99 -7.02
CA VAL A 28 5.49 -3.67 -5.75
C VAL A 28 4.50 -4.77 -5.34
N ALA A 29 3.69 -5.29 -6.26
CA ALA A 29 2.77 -6.39 -5.99
C ALA A 29 3.53 -7.64 -5.49
N ARG A 30 4.69 -7.95 -6.09
CA ARG A 30 5.53 -9.08 -5.67
C ARG A 30 6.21 -8.87 -4.33
N LEU A 31 6.82 -7.70 -4.12
CA LEU A 31 7.69 -7.44 -2.97
C LEU A 31 6.95 -6.91 -1.73
N VAL A 32 5.81 -6.27 -1.91
CA VAL A 32 5.02 -5.65 -0.85
C VAL A 32 3.74 -6.43 -0.56
N LEU A 33 3.04 -6.88 -1.60
CA LEU A 33 1.77 -7.62 -1.45
C LEU A 33 1.92 -9.14 -1.52
N HIS A 34 3.14 -9.62 -1.82
CA HIS A 34 3.45 -11.04 -1.97
C HIS A 34 2.54 -11.76 -2.99
N MET A 35 2.10 -11.03 -4.03
CA MET A 35 1.33 -11.57 -5.15
C MET A 35 2.19 -11.63 -6.40
N ASP A 36 2.12 -12.74 -7.14
CA ASP A 36 2.90 -12.90 -8.35
C ASP A 36 2.14 -12.37 -9.58
N PRO A 37 2.49 -11.19 -10.13
CA PRO A 37 1.77 -10.60 -11.25
C PRO A 37 1.88 -11.41 -12.54
N GLU A 38 2.83 -12.35 -12.65
CA GLU A 38 2.95 -13.22 -13.83
C GLU A 38 2.00 -14.44 -13.75
N ARG A 39 1.67 -14.89 -12.54
CA ARG A 39 0.78 -16.03 -12.31
C ARG A 39 -0.67 -15.62 -12.13
N GLU A 40 -0.91 -14.44 -11.58
CA GLU A 40 -2.24 -13.92 -11.22
C GLU A 40 -2.35 -12.41 -11.51
N PRO A 41 -2.15 -11.98 -12.78
CA PRO A 41 -2.00 -10.57 -13.15
C PRO A 41 -3.16 -9.68 -12.70
N ASP A 42 -4.40 -10.12 -12.92
CA ASP A 42 -5.58 -9.35 -12.58
C ASP A 42 -5.72 -9.20 -11.06
N ARG A 43 -5.53 -10.29 -10.31
CA ARG A 43 -5.62 -10.29 -8.84
C ARG A 43 -4.54 -9.38 -8.23
N ALA A 44 -3.29 -9.51 -8.71
CA ALA A 44 -2.17 -8.68 -8.27
C ALA A 44 -2.42 -7.19 -8.57
N ARG A 45 -2.93 -6.88 -9.77
CA ARG A 45 -3.22 -5.49 -10.17
C ARG A 45 -4.34 -4.88 -9.34
N THR A 46 -5.44 -5.61 -9.14
CA THR A 46 -6.56 -5.15 -8.30
C THR A 46 -6.12 -4.96 -6.85
N ALA A 47 -5.30 -5.86 -6.30
CA ALA A 47 -4.75 -5.71 -4.96
C ALA A 47 -3.86 -4.47 -4.85
N TYR A 48 -2.94 -4.26 -5.80
CA TYR A 48 -2.10 -3.06 -5.86
C TYR A 48 -2.94 -1.78 -5.86
N GLN A 49 -3.90 -1.67 -6.78
CA GLN A 49 -4.73 -0.47 -6.93
C GLN A 49 -5.58 -0.19 -5.67
N SER A 50 -6.20 -1.21 -5.11
CA SER A 50 -7.06 -1.07 -3.93
C SER A 50 -6.28 -0.67 -2.67
N HIS A 51 -5.11 -1.29 -2.44
CA HIS A 51 -4.27 -0.93 -1.30
C HIS A 51 -3.64 0.45 -1.46
N LEU A 52 -3.20 0.83 -2.66
CA LEU A 52 -2.65 2.15 -2.92
C LEU A 52 -3.70 3.25 -2.75
N ALA A 53 -4.92 3.05 -3.28
CA ALA A 53 -6.04 3.97 -3.05
C ALA A 53 -6.36 4.10 -1.56
N ARG A 54 -6.33 2.98 -0.82
CA ARG A 54 -6.56 2.99 0.62
C ARG A 54 -5.46 3.73 1.38
N ALA A 55 -4.20 3.50 1.03
CA ALA A 55 -3.04 4.17 1.61
C ALA A 55 -3.11 5.70 1.43
N LYS A 56 -3.49 6.16 0.23
CA LYS A 56 -3.72 7.58 -0.06
C LYS A 56 -4.84 8.15 0.80
N TRP A 57 -5.98 7.47 0.86
CA TRP A 57 -7.12 7.92 1.67
C TRP A 57 -6.76 8.02 3.16
N VAL A 58 -6.09 7.02 3.74
CA VAL A 58 -5.67 7.05 5.16
C VAL A 58 -4.68 8.19 5.44
N THR A 59 -3.83 8.52 4.46
CA THR A 59 -2.85 9.61 4.55
C THR A 59 -3.50 10.99 4.40
N GLU A 60 -4.43 11.15 3.46
CA GLU A 60 -5.20 12.38 3.24
C GLU A 60 -6.04 12.74 4.47
N GLN A 61 -6.60 11.74 5.16
CA GLN A 61 -7.28 11.92 6.45
C GLN A 61 -6.30 12.23 7.61
N GLY A 62 -5.00 12.33 7.33
CA GLY A 62 -3.93 12.66 8.27
C GLY A 62 -3.71 11.61 9.35
N ARG A 63 -4.15 10.35 9.17
CA ARG A 63 -4.09 9.34 10.23
C ARG A 63 -2.76 8.62 10.30
N LEU A 64 -2.20 8.26 9.15
CA LEU A 64 -0.89 7.60 9.05
C LEU A 64 0.23 8.45 9.69
N LEU A 65 0.23 9.75 9.36
CA LEU A 65 1.25 10.71 9.82
C LEU A 65 1.05 11.21 11.27
N ARG A 66 -0.10 10.89 11.88
CA ARG A 66 -0.38 11.14 13.32
C ARG A 66 0.09 9.97 14.18
N GLY A 67 -0.09 8.72 13.73
CA GLY A 67 0.40 7.53 14.44
C GLY A 67 1.93 7.38 14.41
N ALA A 68 2.58 7.80 13.33
CA ALA A 68 4.04 7.75 13.21
C ALA A 68 4.80 8.77 14.09
N ARG A 69 4.10 9.76 14.66
CA ARG A 69 4.68 10.88 15.41
C ARG A 69 4.62 10.70 16.93
N SER A 70 4.19 9.54 17.42
CA SER A 70 4.21 9.21 18.84
C SER A 70 5.48 8.43 19.18
N LYS A 71 6.55 9.16 19.47
CA LYS A 71 7.65 8.76 20.37
C LYS A 71 8.10 9.99 21.14
#